data_AF-A0A9P6P6X6-F1
#
_entry.id   AF-A0A9P6P6X6-F1
#
_cell.length_a   1.000
_cell.length_b   1.000
_cell.length_c   1.000
_cell.angle_alpha   90.00
_cell.angle_beta   90.00
_cell.angle_gamma   90.00
#
_symmetry.space_group_name_H-M   'P 1'
#
loop_
_entity.id
_entity.type
_entity.pdbx_description
1 polymer ?
#
loop_
_entity_poly.entity_id
_entity_poly.type
_entity_poly.pdbx_seq_one_letter_code
_entity_poly.pdbx_strand_id
1 'polypeptide(L)'
;MWTEKGNRSILEERGLGRWEESKTKNEHWKGRHDDNPAEDNARMFAAQPDFANQKTAPHEAVISEISLTSQVDAHHERCINKSGIVAPSTNPPVDSRCSQIWAISIKDDEGTKLNVATKSFNALVTSSIRLDTKHTPELGPTTSKFAINEKHGRQVQIFLDTANYHDATKIALNEHATNIQDTDVLQQLRQARSKFKEHSTYILSRASSSLCNFHRLQPQTIFTYCTFDNGAPDCDGRLASRIFAHVAGEVIRKKDDALLEKHTIIDILNQCKPDGRVAKVITDIYALFPHECASIHLLNNGDLSNTLRELAHILPSYLSSANNTIANEIENLF
;
A
#
# COMPACT_ATOMS: atom_id res chain seq x y z
N MET A 1 -33.14 12.26 -1.87
CA MET A 1 -33.08 12.87 -3.21
C MET A 1 -32.06 13.99 -3.12
N TRP A 2 -30.79 13.68 -3.38
CA TRP A 2 -29.67 14.60 -3.13
C TRP A 2 -29.31 15.29 -4.43
N THR A 3 -29.47 16.61 -4.49
CA THR A 3 -29.23 17.41 -5.69
C THR A 3 -27.72 17.68 -5.87
N GLU A 4 -27.22 17.66 -7.11
CA GLU A 4 -25.80 17.92 -7.48
C GLU A 4 -25.19 19.17 -6.82
N LYS A 5 -26.00 20.17 -6.46
CA LYS A 5 -25.55 21.38 -5.76
C LYS A 5 -24.97 21.12 -4.35
N GLY A 6 -25.43 20.08 -3.66
CA GLY A 6 -24.94 19.75 -2.31
C GLY A 6 -23.53 19.18 -2.31
N ASN A 7 -23.20 18.35 -3.32
CA ASN A 7 -21.87 17.74 -3.45
C ASN A 7 -20.79 18.77 -3.85
N ARG A 8 -21.18 19.84 -4.55
CA ARG A 8 -20.27 20.90 -5.01
C ARG A 8 -19.70 21.73 -3.85
N SER A 9 -20.50 22.01 -2.83
CA SER A 9 -20.09 22.80 -1.64
C SER A 9 -19.05 22.07 -0.79
N ILE A 10 -19.21 20.75 -0.61
CA ILE A 10 -18.35 19.95 0.27
C ILE A 10 -16.95 19.73 -0.34
N LEU A 11 -16.86 19.60 -1.67
CA LEU A 11 -15.59 19.43 -2.37
C LEU A 11 -14.77 20.73 -2.42
N GLU A 12 -15.44 21.88 -2.52
CA GLU A 12 -14.79 23.19 -2.46
C GLU A 12 -14.28 23.55 -1.05
N GLU A 13 -15.04 23.21 0.00
CA GLU A 13 -14.61 23.39 1.40
C GLU A 13 -13.39 22.53 1.78
N ARG A 14 -13.22 21.37 1.13
CA ARG A 14 -12.11 20.44 1.37
C ARG A 14 -10.88 20.66 0.48
N GLY A 15 -10.84 21.76 -0.29
CA GLY A 15 -9.66 22.15 -1.09
C GLY A 15 -9.41 21.30 -2.34
N LEU A 16 -10.38 20.50 -2.77
CA LEU A 16 -10.28 19.61 -3.92
C LEU A 16 -10.75 20.30 -5.22
N GLY A 17 -10.09 21.39 -5.61
CA GLY A 17 -10.03 21.94 -6.98
C GLY A 17 -11.33 22.35 -7.70
N ARG A 18 -11.30 23.50 -8.41
CA ARG A 18 -12.43 23.96 -9.24
C ARG A 18 -12.53 23.16 -10.54
N TRP A 19 -13.72 22.62 -10.80
CA TRP A 19 -14.13 22.01 -12.07
C TRP A 19 -14.66 23.11 -12.99
N GLU A 20 -13.84 23.65 -13.90
CA GLU A 20 -14.27 24.31 -15.14
C GLU A 20 -13.05 24.70 -15.98
N GLU A 21 -12.72 23.90 -17.00
CA GLU A 21 -12.19 24.34 -18.31
C GLU A 21 -12.00 23.12 -19.24
N SER A 22 -13.12 22.53 -19.72
CA SER A 22 -13.11 21.73 -20.95
C SER A 22 -14.53 21.49 -21.50
N LYS A 23 -15.31 22.57 -21.69
CA LYS A 23 -16.62 22.51 -22.36
C LYS A 23 -16.81 23.55 -23.46
N THR A 24 -15.73 23.93 -24.13
CA THR A 24 -15.81 24.76 -25.34
C THR A 24 -14.78 24.31 -26.35
N LYS A 25 -15.09 23.21 -27.05
CA LYS A 25 -14.77 23.01 -28.47
C LYS A 25 -15.69 21.93 -29.03
N ASN A 26 -16.68 22.41 -29.76
CA ASN A 26 -17.77 21.66 -30.35
C ASN A 26 -17.27 21.01 -31.65
N GLU A 27 -16.46 19.96 -31.55
CA GLU A 27 -16.00 19.20 -32.72
C GLU A 27 -16.70 17.84 -32.78
N HIS A 28 -17.61 17.71 -33.73
CA HIS A 28 -18.30 16.48 -34.09
C HIS A 28 -17.30 15.40 -34.50
N TRP A 29 -17.16 14.37 -33.66
CA TRP A 29 -16.63 13.09 -34.08
C TRP A 29 -17.79 12.18 -34.53
N LYS A 30 -17.93 11.98 -35.84
CA LYS A 30 -18.75 10.90 -36.42
C LYS A 30 -17.95 9.60 -36.35
N GLY A 31 -18.13 8.83 -35.29
CA GLY A 31 -17.70 7.43 -35.19
C GLY A 31 -18.89 6.51 -35.50
N ARG A 32 -18.67 5.49 -36.35
CA ARG A 32 -19.69 4.53 -36.78
C ARG A 32 -20.27 3.76 -35.59
N HIS A 33 -21.60 3.60 -35.62
CA HIS A 33 -22.30 2.55 -34.89
C HIS A 33 -21.76 1.20 -35.35
N ASP A 34 -21.24 0.43 -34.40
CA ASP A 34 -21.38 -1.02 -34.39
C ASP A 34 -21.76 -1.40 -32.96
N ASP A 35 -22.98 -1.92 -32.84
CA ASP A 35 -23.60 -2.32 -31.58
C ASP A 35 -23.01 -3.66 -31.12
N ASN A 36 -22.30 -3.67 -29.99
CA ASN A 36 -22.18 -4.86 -29.16
C ASN A 36 -21.85 -4.48 -27.71
N PRO A 37 -22.66 -4.85 -26.70
CA PRO A 37 -22.38 -4.57 -25.31
C PRO A 37 -21.50 -5.69 -24.74
N ALA A 38 -20.18 -5.53 -24.86
CA ALA A 38 -19.24 -6.36 -24.12
C ALA A 38 -18.63 -5.52 -22.99
N GLU A 39 -18.81 -6.04 -21.77
CA GLU A 39 -18.33 -5.59 -20.47
C GLU A 39 -17.09 -4.68 -20.49
N ASP A 40 -17.30 -3.39 -20.19
CA ASP A 40 -16.24 -2.42 -19.91
C ASP A 40 -15.65 -2.71 -18.52
N ASN A 41 -14.55 -3.45 -18.50
CA ASN A 41 -13.77 -3.69 -17.28
C ASN A 41 -12.78 -2.54 -17.04
N ALA A 42 -13.05 -1.81 -15.96
CA ALA A 42 -12.41 -0.59 -15.50
C ALA A 42 -11.01 -0.87 -14.85
N ARG A 43 -10.01 0.00 -15.07
CA ARG A 43 -8.58 -0.15 -14.70
C ARG A 43 -7.90 1.19 -14.36
N MET A 44 -7.04 1.22 -13.34
CA MET A 44 -6.26 2.40 -12.94
C MET A 44 -4.93 2.41 -13.69
N PHE A 45 -4.46 3.58 -14.15
CA PHE A 45 -3.41 3.63 -15.16
C PHE A 45 -2.42 4.80 -15.02
N ALA A 46 -1.13 4.59 -14.81
CA ALA A 46 -0.12 5.63 -15.10
C ALA A 46 0.37 5.51 -16.56
N ALA A 47 0.90 6.57 -17.18
CA ALA A 47 1.58 6.50 -18.48
C ALA A 47 2.80 7.44 -18.55
N GLN A 48 3.89 6.97 -19.16
CA GLN A 48 5.02 7.82 -19.54
C GLN A 48 4.86 8.33 -20.98
N PRO A 49 5.24 9.59 -21.28
CA PRO A 49 5.34 10.03 -22.66
C PRO A 49 6.75 9.74 -23.17
N ASP A 50 6.88 8.87 -24.17
CA ASP A 50 7.96 9.05 -25.14
C ASP A 50 7.59 8.55 -26.54
N PHE A 51 7.95 9.41 -27.50
CA PHE A 51 7.89 9.27 -28.96
C PHE A 51 6.53 9.14 -29.66
N ALA A 52 5.94 10.32 -29.91
CA ALA A 52 5.29 10.84 -31.14
C ALA A 52 4.50 9.97 -32.14
N ASN A 53 4.41 8.64 -32.01
CA ASN A 53 3.68 7.79 -32.95
C ASN A 53 3.17 6.45 -32.37
N GLN A 54 3.22 6.19 -31.06
CA GLN A 54 2.61 4.99 -30.49
C GLN A 54 1.79 5.25 -29.23
N LYS A 55 0.74 4.43 -29.10
CA LYS A 55 -0.37 4.48 -28.14
C LYS A 55 0.10 4.72 -26.71
N THR A 56 -0.56 5.65 -26.02
CA THR A 56 -0.48 5.83 -24.57
C THR A 56 -0.65 4.49 -23.86
N ALA A 57 0.38 4.08 -23.12
CA ALA A 57 0.41 2.81 -22.42
C ALA A 57 -0.08 2.99 -20.98
N PRO A 58 -1.13 2.27 -20.57
CA PRO A 58 -1.71 2.48 -19.25
C PRO A 58 -1.03 1.54 -18.20
N HIS A 59 -1.08 1.80 -16.88
CA HIS A 59 -0.39 0.99 -15.83
C HIS A 59 -1.20 0.73 -14.54
N GLU A 60 -1.46 -0.52 -14.20
CA GLU A 60 -2.24 -0.89 -13.00
C GLU A 60 -1.35 -1.05 -11.75
N ALA A 61 -1.82 -0.54 -10.60
CA ALA A 61 -1.05 -0.49 -9.37
C ALA A 61 -1.86 -0.70 -8.09
N VAL A 62 -1.23 -1.31 -7.08
CA VAL A 62 -1.71 -1.41 -5.68
C VAL A 62 -0.97 -0.35 -4.87
N ILE A 63 -1.68 0.46 -4.08
CA ILE A 63 -1.11 1.63 -3.40
C ILE A 63 -1.25 1.53 -1.88
N SER A 64 -0.23 1.99 -1.15
CA SER A 64 -0.22 2.16 0.30
C SER A 64 0.04 3.64 0.66
N GLU A 65 -0.81 4.25 1.47
CA GLU A 65 -0.71 5.68 1.81
C GLU A 65 0.20 5.97 3.04
N ILE A 66 0.95 7.06 2.96
CA ILE A 66 1.81 7.63 4.01
C ILE A 66 1.56 9.15 4.08
N SER A 67 1.14 9.67 5.24
CA SER A 67 0.92 11.12 5.41
C SER A 67 2.25 11.91 5.39
N LEU A 68 2.20 13.22 5.12
CA LEU A 68 3.39 14.08 5.20
C LEU A 68 3.61 14.70 6.60
N THR A 69 2.65 14.56 7.53
CA THR A 69 2.73 15.23 8.84
C THR A 69 2.91 14.25 9.99
N SER A 70 3.83 14.58 10.91
CA SER A 70 4.12 13.76 12.09
C SER A 70 3.00 13.74 13.13
N GLN A 71 2.11 14.73 13.10
CA GLN A 71 0.95 14.81 13.98
C GLN A 71 -0.12 13.77 13.64
N VAL A 72 -0.22 13.41 12.36
CA VAL A 72 -1.27 12.50 11.86
C VAL A 72 -0.71 11.09 11.63
N ASP A 73 0.54 10.98 11.20
CA ASP A 73 1.14 9.68 10.94
C ASP A 73 2.56 9.56 11.50
N ALA A 74 2.74 8.58 12.38
CA ALA A 74 4.05 8.21 12.87
C ALA A 74 5.01 7.85 11.73
N HIS A 75 4.51 7.36 10.58
CA HIS A 75 5.27 6.98 9.38
C HIS A 75 5.47 8.10 8.37
N HIS A 76 5.18 9.35 8.74
CA HIS A 76 5.36 10.49 7.85
C HIS A 76 6.74 10.56 7.18
N GLU A 77 6.75 11.16 5.99
CA GLU A 77 7.99 11.44 5.28
C GLU A 77 8.93 12.29 6.13
N ARG A 78 10.18 11.86 6.22
CA ARG A 78 11.23 12.56 6.95
C ARG A 78 12.17 13.25 5.98
N CYS A 79 12.11 14.57 5.91
CA CYS A 79 13.10 15.38 5.20
C CYS A 79 14.35 15.58 6.08
N ILE A 80 15.11 14.51 6.33
CA ILE A 80 16.35 14.60 7.13
C ILE A 80 17.55 14.74 6.19
N ASN A 81 18.16 15.92 6.19
CA ASN A 81 19.46 16.14 5.54
C ASN A 81 20.54 15.41 6.35
N LYS A 82 21.06 14.30 5.82
CA LYS A 82 22.22 13.61 6.42
C LYS A 82 23.50 14.10 5.75
N SER A 83 24.44 14.62 6.53
CA SER A 83 25.82 14.89 6.11
C SER A 83 25.95 15.72 4.82
N GLY A 84 25.15 16.77 4.67
CA GLY A 84 25.18 17.65 3.49
C GLY A 84 24.52 17.09 2.22
N ILE A 85 24.00 15.86 2.26
CA ILE A 85 23.16 15.30 1.20
C ILE A 85 21.73 15.75 1.46
N VAL A 86 21.19 16.54 0.53
CA VAL A 86 19.79 16.97 0.56
C VAL A 86 18.91 15.73 0.39
N ALA A 87 18.00 15.50 1.33
CA ALA A 87 17.03 14.42 1.18
C ALA A 87 16.22 14.64 -0.11
N PRO A 88 16.02 13.62 -0.95
CA PRO A 88 15.19 13.74 -2.14
C PRO A 88 13.79 14.18 -1.69
N SER A 89 13.37 15.38 -2.12
CA SER A 89 12.05 15.87 -1.80
C SER A 89 11.04 15.18 -2.70
N THR A 90 9.98 14.65 -2.10
CA THR A 90 8.80 14.15 -2.83
C THR A 90 7.87 15.29 -3.27
N ASN A 91 8.12 16.53 -2.82
CA ASN A 91 7.25 17.66 -3.13
C ASN A 91 7.08 17.79 -4.64
N PRO A 92 5.83 17.83 -5.13
CA PRO A 92 5.57 17.99 -6.55
C PRO A 92 6.20 19.28 -7.09
N PRO A 93 7.07 19.21 -8.12
CA PRO A 93 7.60 20.39 -8.79
C PRO A 93 6.49 21.25 -9.41
N VAL A 94 6.74 22.56 -9.49
CA VAL A 94 5.75 23.54 -9.97
C VAL A 94 5.38 23.33 -11.44
N ASP A 95 6.29 22.75 -12.22
CA ASP A 95 6.19 22.47 -13.65
C ASP A 95 5.81 21.01 -13.96
N SER A 96 5.32 20.25 -12.97
CA SER A 96 4.81 18.90 -13.22
C SER A 96 3.58 18.94 -14.13
N ARG A 97 3.47 17.99 -15.06
CA ARG A 97 2.35 17.88 -15.99
C ARG A 97 1.01 17.73 -15.28
N CYS A 98 0.97 16.92 -14.23
CA CYS A 98 -0.14 16.87 -13.29
C CYS A 98 0.18 17.82 -12.14
N SER A 99 -0.47 18.99 -12.10
CA SER A 99 -0.23 19.97 -11.03
C SER A 99 -0.43 19.32 -9.67
N GLN A 100 0.52 19.50 -8.76
CA GLN A 100 0.46 19.00 -7.37
C GLN A 100 0.51 17.46 -7.21
N ILE A 101 0.80 16.72 -8.28
CA ILE A 101 1.00 15.26 -8.24
C ILE A 101 2.30 14.93 -8.97
N TRP A 102 3.06 14.00 -8.42
CA TRP A 102 4.40 13.69 -8.88
C TRP A 102 4.73 12.22 -8.71
N ALA A 103 5.04 11.52 -9.82
CA ALA A 103 5.55 10.16 -9.75
C ALA A 103 7.08 10.16 -9.67
N ILE A 104 7.65 9.44 -8.72
CA ILE A 104 9.09 9.40 -8.46
C ILE A 104 9.56 8.05 -7.97
N SER A 105 10.76 7.66 -8.41
CA SER A 105 11.48 6.56 -7.80
C SER A 105 12.40 7.05 -6.69
N ILE A 106 12.21 6.53 -5.48
CA ILE A 106 13.06 6.80 -4.32
C ILE A 106 13.96 5.59 -4.09
N LYS A 107 15.27 5.80 -4.00
CA LYS A 107 16.22 4.73 -3.72
C LYS A 107 16.63 4.76 -2.25
N ASP A 108 16.49 3.63 -1.57
CA ASP A 108 16.98 3.42 -0.20
C ASP A 108 17.82 2.14 -0.11
N ASP A 109 18.05 1.67 1.12
CA ASP A 109 18.79 0.44 1.43
C ASP A 109 18.03 -0.84 1.06
N GLU A 110 16.71 -0.78 0.94
CA GLU A 110 15.86 -1.90 0.53
C GLU A 110 15.72 -1.99 -1.00
N GLY A 111 15.86 -0.87 -1.70
CA GLY A 111 15.90 -0.83 -3.15
C GLY A 111 15.30 0.45 -3.73
N THR A 112 14.92 0.39 -5.00
CA THR A 112 14.19 1.48 -5.66
C THR A 112 12.70 1.29 -5.42
N LYS A 113 12.00 2.30 -4.91
CA LYS A 113 10.57 2.29 -4.61
C LYS A 113 9.85 3.31 -5.47
N LEU A 114 8.74 2.92 -6.09
CA LEU A 114 7.91 3.85 -6.87
C LEU A 114 6.89 4.52 -5.95
N ASN A 115 6.88 5.84 -5.93
CA ASN A 115 5.95 6.63 -5.15
C ASN A 115 5.17 7.59 -6.06
N VAL A 116 3.90 7.81 -5.71
CA VAL A 116 3.08 8.91 -6.21
C VAL A 116 2.94 9.91 -5.07
N ALA A 117 3.65 11.01 -5.18
CA ALA A 117 3.64 12.08 -4.20
C ALA A 117 2.57 13.12 -4.54
N THR A 118 1.91 13.62 -3.51
CA THR A 118 0.96 14.74 -3.57
C THR A 118 1.37 15.78 -2.54
N LYS A 119 0.63 16.90 -2.46
CA LYS A 119 0.82 17.88 -1.38
C LYS A 119 0.39 17.40 0.02
N SER A 120 -0.39 16.31 0.10
CA SER A 120 -1.01 15.87 1.35
C SER A 120 -0.46 14.55 1.86
N PHE A 121 -0.07 13.65 0.94
CA PHE A 121 0.42 12.31 1.23
C PHE A 121 1.32 11.78 0.12
N ASN A 122 2.07 10.73 0.44
CA ASN A 122 2.78 9.88 -0.51
C ASN A 122 2.11 8.52 -0.60
N ALA A 123 1.91 8.06 -1.83
CA ALA A 123 1.37 6.75 -2.14
C ALA A 123 2.51 5.84 -2.61
N LEU A 124 2.87 4.84 -1.80
CA LEU A 124 3.82 3.80 -2.18
C LEU A 124 3.13 2.79 -3.10
N VAL A 125 3.69 2.58 -4.28
CA VAL A 125 3.23 1.54 -5.22
C VAL A 125 3.82 0.20 -4.79
N THR A 126 2.95 -0.78 -4.55
CA THR A 126 3.30 -2.13 -4.04
C THR A 126 2.95 -3.25 -5.03
N SER A 127 2.42 -2.89 -6.19
CA SER A 127 2.22 -3.78 -7.34
C SER A 127 2.28 -2.92 -8.59
N SER A 128 2.91 -3.39 -9.65
CA SER A 128 2.95 -2.69 -10.93
C SER A 128 3.11 -3.66 -12.11
N ILE A 129 2.48 -3.34 -13.24
CA ILE A 129 2.59 -4.10 -14.49
C ILE A 129 2.84 -3.16 -15.67
N ARG A 130 3.80 -3.51 -16.53
CA ARG A 130 4.05 -2.79 -17.79
C ARG A 130 3.11 -3.30 -18.87
N LEU A 131 2.44 -2.37 -19.55
CA LEU A 131 1.53 -2.69 -20.66
C LEU A 131 2.15 -2.42 -22.03
N ASP A 132 3.27 -1.70 -22.08
CA ASP A 132 4.00 -1.39 -23.31
C ASP A 132 5.04 -2.44 -23.68
N THR A 133 5.53 -3.22 -22.71
CA THR A 133 6.48 -4.31 -22.94
C THR A 133 6.10 -5.53 -22.11
N LYS A 134 6.40 -6.72 -22.64
CA LYS A 134 6.17 -7.97 -21.91
C LYS A 134 7.21 -8.11 -20.80
N HIS A 135 6.79 -7.85 -19.56
CA HIS A 135 7.51 -8.20 -18.37
C HIS A 135 6.57 -8.80 -17.33
N THR A 136 7.08 -9.73 -16.53
CA THR A 136 6.41 -10.19 -15.31
C THR A 136 6.04 -8.97 -14.44
N PRO A 137 4.85 -8.96 -13.80
CA PRO A 137 4.50 -7.94 -12.82
C PRO A 137 5.56 -7.82 -11.70
N GLU A 138 5.65 -6.65 -11.07
CA GLU A 138 6.46 -6.47 -9.86
C GLU A 138 5.54 -6.31 -8.66
N LEU A 139 5.64 -7.23 -7.70
CA LEU A 139 4.83 -7.24 -6.48
C LEU A 139 5.72 -7.04 -5.26
N GLY A 140 5.37 -6.07 -4.41
CA GLY A 140 6.16 -5.61 -3.28
C GLY A 140 6.55 -4.13 -3.39
N PRO A 141 7.20 -3.57 -2.37
CA PRO A 141 7.49 -2.14 -2.29
C PRO A 141 8.61 -1.69 -3.25
N THR A 142 9.39 -2.63 -3.79
CA THR A 142 10.52 -2.36 -4.67
C THR A 142 10.17 -2.57 -6.13
N THR A 143 10.70 -1.72 -7.00
CA THR A 143 10.59 -1.82 -8.45
C THR A 143 11.98 -1.80 -9.09
N SER A 144 12.15 -2.61 -10.13
CA SER A 144 13.30 -2.59 -11.03
C SER A 144 12.91 -2.17 -12.46
N LYS A 145 11.62 -2.30 -12.81
CA LYS A 145 11.10 -2.05 -14.15
C LYS A 145 10.46 -0.67 -14.32
N PHE A 146 10.19 0.03 -13.22
CA PHE A 146 9.63 1.38 -13.18
C PHE A 146 10.57 2.36 -12.47
N ALA A 147 11.73 2.61 -13.06
CA ALA A 147 12.66 3.63 -12.60
C ALA A 147 12.36 4.99 -13.26
N ILE A 148 11.67 5.86 -12.52
CA ILE A 148 11.32 7.22 -12.93
C ILE A 148 12.35 8.19 -12.33
N ASN A 149 13.17 8.79 -13.20
CA ASN A 149 14.05 9.88 -12.80
C ASN A 149 13.28 11.20 -12.72
N GLU A 150 13.90 12.23 -12.15
CA GLU A 150 13.27 13.54 -11.93
C GLU A 150 12.74 14.18 -13.22
N LYS A 151 13.49 14.07 -14.33
CA LYS A 151 13.06 14.64 -15.62
C LYS A 151 11.81 13.93 -16.15
N HIS A 152 11.80 12.60 -16.09
CA HIS A 152 10.65 11.80 -16.54
C HIS A 152 9.44 12.03 -15.63
N GLY A 153 9.64 12.13 -14.31
CA GLY A 153 8.58 12.40 -13.33
C GLY A 153 7.76 13.66 -13.66
N ARG A 154 8.41 14.72 -14.19
CA ARG A 154 7.75 15.97 -14.63
C ARG A 154 6.73 15.74 -15.75
N GLN A 155 6.91 14.70 -16.54
CA GLN A 155 6.13 14.45 -17.74
C GLN A 155 5.12 13.31 -17.59
N VAL A 156 5.20 12.53 -16.52
CA VAL A 156 4.28 11.43 -16.23
C VAL A 156 2.85 11.92 -16.20
N GLN A 157 1.96 11.17 -16.85
CA GLN A 157 0.52 11.33 -16.72
C GLN A 157 -0.01 10.23 -15.81
N ILE A 158 -0.93 10.61 -14.94
CA ILE A 158 -1.62 9.68 -14.04
C ILE A 158 -3.09 9.69 -14.46
N PHE A 159 -3.59 8.51 -14.78
CA PHE A 159 -4.98 8.26 -15.11
C PHE A 159 -5.60 7.43 -13.99
N LEU A 160 -6.81 7.82 -13.61
CA LEU A 160 -7.58 7.12 -12.60
C LEU A 160 -8.61 6.27 -13.31
N ASP A 161 -8.84 5.09 -12.74
CA ASP A 161 -10.00 4.31 -13.15
C ASP A 161 -11.28 5.05 -12.76
N THR A 162 -12.25 5.13 -13.66
CA THR A 162 -13.48 5.87 -13.38
C THR A 162 -14.30 5.17 -12.29
N ALA A 163 -14.41 3.84 -12.32
CA ALA A 163 -15.17 3.10 -11.31
C ALA A 163 -14.49 3.20 -9.93
N ASN A 164 -13.19 2.92 -9.84
CA ASN A 164 -12.47 3.04 -8.57
C ASN A 164 -12.43 4.48 -8.04
N TYR A 165 -12.39 5.49 -8.92
CA TYR A 165 -12.49 6.89 -8.50
C TYR A 165 -13.84 7.18 -7.83
N HIS A 166 -14.94 6.68 -8.41
CA HIS A 166 -16.26 6.83 -7.80
C HIS A 166 -16.35 6.12 -6.45
N ASP A 167 -15.82 4.91 -6.33
CA ASP A 167 -15.85 4.17 -5.06
C ASP A 167 -14.96 4.83 -4.00
N ALA A 168 -13.75 5.28 -4.36
CA ALA A 168 -12.89 6.06 -3.49
C ALA A 168 -13.57 7.37 -3.05
N THR A 169 -14.31 8.02 -3.93
CA THR A 169 -15.07 9.25 -3.60
C THR A 169 -16.18 8.96 -2.57
N LYS A 170 -16.89 7.84 -2.70
CA LYS A 170 -17.92 7.44 -1.70
C LYS A 170 -17.29 7.24 -0.33
N ILE A 171 -16.12 6.57 -0.28
CA ILE A 171 -15.36 6.36 0.96
C ILE A 171 -14.92 7.71 1.55
N ALA A 172 -14.32 8.59 0.73
CA ALA A 172 -13.83 9.89 1.18
C ALA A 172 -14.94 10.84 1.69
N LEU A 173 -16.17 10.68 1.20
CA LEU A 173 -17.34 11.43 1.66
C LEU A 173 -18.00 10.81 2.90
N ASN A 174 -17.65 9.59 3.28
CA ASN A 174 -18.16 8.92 4.46
C ASN A 174 -17.24 9.15 5.66
N GLU A 175 -17.62 10.04 6.57
CA GLU A 175 -16.85 10.37 7.79
C GLU A 175 -16.71 9.20 8.77
N HIS A 176 -17.51 8.15 8.59
CA HIS A 176 -17.45 6.93 9.41
C HIS A 176 -16.68 5.80 8.71
N ALA A 177 -16.14 6.01 7.51
CA ALA A 177 -15.37 4.99 6.83
C ALA A 177 -14.07 4.70 7.60
N THR A 178 -13.94 3.47 8.09
CA THR A 178 -12.74 2.98 8.80
C THR A 178 -11.87 2.05 7.94
N ASN A 179 -12.39 1.63 6.80
CA ASN A 179 -11.85 0.61 5.92
C ASN A 179 -12.37 0.84 4.49
N ILE A 180 -11.64 0.32 3.51
CA ILE A 180 -11.99 0.39 2.08
C ILE A 180 -13.09 -0.64 1.77
N GLN A 181 -13.00 -1.83 2.37
CA GLN A 181 -13.96 -2.92 2.22
C GLN A 181 -14.11 -3.71 3.53
N ASP A 182 -15.25 -4.34 3.76
CA ASP A 182 -15.52 -5.05 5.03
C ASP A 182 -14.86 -6.44 5.10
N THR A 183 -14.38 -6.95 3.96
CA THR A 183 -13.65 -8.21 3.84
C THR A 183 -12.14 -7.99 3.76
N ASP A 184 -11.36 -9.04 4.00
CA ASP A 184 -9.90 -9.02 3.82
C ASP A 184 -9.21 -7.83 4.52
N VAL A 185 -9.67 -7.51 5.72
CA VAL A 185 -9.24 -6.33 6.49
C VAL A 185 -7.73 -6.24 6.61
N LEU A 186 -7.04 -7.36 6.88
CA LEU A 186 -5.58 -7.39 7.01
C LEU A 186 -4.84 -7.04 5.70
N GLN A 187 -5.47 -7.24 4.54
CA GLN A 187 -4.86 -6.89 3.25
C GLN A 187 -4.89 -5.39 2.98
N GLN A 188 -5.80 -4.67 3.65
CA GLN A 188 -5.91 -3.21 3.61
C GLN A 188 -4.91 -2.53 4.54
N LEU A 189 -4.18 -3.28 5.36
CA LEU A 189 -3.08 -2.72 6.14
C LEU A 189 -1.94 -2.31 5.19
N ARG A 190 -1.42 -1.13 5.45
CA ARG A 190 -0.21 -0.63 4.79
C ARG A 190 0.99 -1.56 5.01
N GLN A 191 1.96 -1.47 4.11
CA GLN A 191 3.23 -2.18 4.26
C GLN A 191 4.13 -1.51 5.31
N ALA A 192 3.75 -1.63 6.58
CA ALA A 192 4.53 -1.13 7.71
C ALA A 192 5.57 -2.17 8.17
N ARG A 193 6.73 -1.69 8.62
CA ARG A 193 7.82 -2.54 9.18
C ARG A 193 8.34 -2.07 10.53
N SER A 194 7.73 -1.04 11.10
CA SER A 194 8.17 -0.43 12.36
C SER A 194 7.03 0.32 13.03
N LYS A 195 7.30 0.92 14.21
CA LYS A 195 6.36 1.75 14.97
C LYS A 195 5.05 1.02 15.30
N PHE A 196 5.15 -0.26 15.60
CA PHE A 196 4.03 -1.13 15.98
C PHE A 196 3.34 -0.71 17.28
N LYS A 197 3.94 0.20 18.06
CA LYS A 197 3.28 0.85 19.19
C LYS A 197 2.28 1.95 18.82
N GLU A 198 2.27 2.39 17.56
CA GLU A 198 1.50 3.56 17.09
C GLU A 198 0.24 3.12 16.35
N HIS A 199 -0.89 3.76 16.64
CA HIS A 199 -2.17 3.50 15.94
C HIS A 199 -2.04 3.62 14.43
N SER A 200 -1.31 4.63 13.95
CA SER A 200 -1.25 4.89 12.52
C SER A 200 -0.74 3.67 11.74
N THR A 201 0.13 2.83 12.34
CA THR A 201 0.63 1.58 11.76
C THR A 201 -0.47 0.65 11.27
N TYR A 202 -1.63 0.69 11.90
CA TYR A 202 -2.76 -0.21 11.67
C TYR A 202 -3.90 0.44 10.87
N ILE A 203 -3.66 1.60 10.25
CA ILE A 203 -4.63 2.24 9.34
C ILE A 203 -4.85 1.35 8.09
N LEU A 204 -6.12 1.18 7.74
CA LEU A 204 -6.59 0.36 6.63
C LEU A 204 -6.67 1.17 5.33
N SER A 205 -5.52 1.64 4.84
CA SER A 205 -5.41 2.56 3.68
C SER A 205 -4.79 1.93 2.43
N ARG A 206 -4.59 0.61 2.40
CA ARG A 206 -4.05 -0.09 1.23
C ARG A 206 -5.16 -0.56 0.32
N ALA A 207 -5.14 -0.11 -0.93
CA ALA A 207 -6.10 -0.49 -1.95
C ALA A 207 -5.43 -1.38 -3.01
N SER A 208 -6.13 -2.43 -3.40
CA SER A 208 -5.74 -3.28 -4.53
C SER A 208 -6.57 -2.96 -5.76
N SER A 209 -5.96 -3.13 -6.93
CA SER A 209 -6.66 -2.98 -8.20
C SER A 209 -7.62 -4.16 -8.44
N SER A 210 -8.52 -4.05 -9.41
CA SER A 210 -9.49 -5.11 -9.74
C SER A 210 -8.81 -6.44 -10.09
N LEU A 211 -7.68 -6.39 -10.80
CA LEU A 211 -6.86 -7.57 -11.12
C LEU A 211 -6.31 -8.26 -9.87
N CYS A 212 -5.91 -7.47 -8.88
CA CYS A 212 -5.38 -7.95 -7.61
C CYS A 212 -6.44 -7.97 -6.51
N ASN A 213 -7.74 -7.83 -6.79
CA ASN A 213 -8.76 -7.81 -5.73
C ASN A 213 -9.17 -9.22 -5.28
N PHE A 214 -8.56 -10.25 -5.83
CA PHE A 214 -8.71 -11.62 -5.39
C PHE A 214 -7.62 -11.98 -4.37
N HIS A 215 -7.99 -12.56 -3.23
CA HIS A 215 -7.08 -12.86 -2.11
C HIS A 215 -5.80 -13.63 -2.51
N ARG A 216 -5.85 -14.45 -3.57
CA ARG A 216 -4.66 -15.19 -4.07
C ARG A 216 -3.70 -14.33 -4.88
N LEU A 217 -4.19 -13.26 -5.50
CA LEU A 217 -3.41 -12.38 -6.37
C LEU A 217 -2.93 -11.10 -5.67
N GLN A 218 -3.24 -10.94 -4.38
CA GLN A 218 -2.79 -9.78 -3.61
C GLN A 218 -1.33 -9.93 -3.20
N PRO A 219 -0.51 -8.86 -3.34
CA PRO A 219 0.85 -8.89 -2.82
C PRO A 219 0.82 -9.11 -1.31
N GLN A 220 1.53 -10.14 -0.87
CA GLN A 220 1.66 -10.53 0.53
C GLN A 220 2.41 -9.46 1.31
N THR A 221 2.00 -9.30 2.57
CA THR A 221 2.61 -8.41 3.56
C THR A 221 2.99 -9.17 4.81
N ILE A 222 3.65 -8.51 5.75
CA ILE A 222 3.94 -9.11 7.06
C ILE A 222 2.65 -9.55 7.80
N PHE A 223 1.50 -8.93 7.50
CA PHE A 223 0.22 -9.23 8.14
C PHE A 223 -0.54 -10.37 7.47
N THR A 224 -0.20 -10.72 6.23
CA THR A 224 -1.03 -11.62 5.41
C THR A 224 -0.29 -12.85 4.92
N TYR A 225 1.04 -12.86 4.97
CA TYR A 225 1.85 -14.03 4.57
C TYR A 225 1.50 -15.32 5.34
N CYS A 226 0.97 -15.23 6.56
CA CYS A 226 0.51 -16.39 7.31
C CYS A 226 -0.57 -17.24 6.61
N THR A 227 -1.33 -16.65 5.69
CA THR A 227 -2.37 -17.33 4.90
C THR A 227 -1.89 -17.71 3.50
N PHE A 228 -0.60 -17.59 3.19
CA PHE A 228 -0.06 -17.98 1.90
C PHE A 228 0.05 -19.51 1.79
N ASP A 229 -0.67 -20.10 0.83
CA ASP A 229 -0.87 -21.55 0.73
C ASP A 229 0.35 -22.31 0.16
N ASN A 230 1.20 -21.67 -0.63
CA ASN A 230 2.30 -22.34 -1.35
C ASN A 230 3.54 -22.60 -0.48
N GLY A 231 3.38 -22.69 0.85
CA GLY A 231 4.47 -22.93 1.80
C GLY A 231 4.06 -23.84 2.96
N ALA A 232 5.05 -24.51 3.58
CA ALA A 232 4.82 -25.33 4.76
C ALA A 232 4.10 -24.53 5.86
N PRO A 233 3.01 -25.05 6.47
CA PRO A 233 2.20 -24.34 7.46
C PRO A 233 3.02 -23.69 8.58
N ASP A 234 4.04 -24.41 9.07
CA ASP A 234 4.85 -24.01 10.21
C ASP A 234 6.24 -23.51 9.80
N CYS A 235 6.39 -22.96 8.60
CA CYS A 235 7.63 -22.28 8.26
C CYS A 235 7.79 -20.98 9.06
N ASP A 236 9.03 -20.66 9.44
CA ASP A 236 9.41 -19.47 10.22
C ASP A 236 8.71 -18.18 9.75
N GLY A 237 8.65 -17.94 8.43
CA GLY A 237 7.98 -16.76 7.88
C GLY A 237 6.48 -16.71 8.16
N ARG A 238 5.77 -17.85 8.09
CA ARG A 238 4.33 -17.91 8.39
C ARG A 238 4.08 -17.72 9.88
N LEU A 239 4.89 -18.32 10.73
CA LEU A 239 4.80 -18.16 12.19
C LEU A 239 5.06 -16.70 12.61
N ALA A 240 6.08 -16.05 12.06
CA ALA A 240 6.32 -14.63 12.27
C ALA A 240 5.14 -13.77 11.79
N SER A 241 4.61 -14.05 10.60
CA SER A 241 3.45 -13.34 10.06
C SER A 241 2.18 -13.52 10.90
N ARG A 242 1.99 -14.70 11.53
CA ARG A 242 0.85 -14.95 12.43
C ARG A 242 0.86 -14.02 13.65
N ILE A 243 2.03 -13.70 14.18
CA ILE A 243 2.16 -12.71 15.26
C ILE A 243 1.68 -11.35 14.77
N PHE A 244 2.14 -10.89 13.60
CA PHE A 244 1.69 -9.61 13.05
C PHE A 244 0.20 -9.58 12.76
N ALA A 245 -0.35 -10.64 12.17
CA ALA A 245 -1.78 -10.78 11.91
C ALA A 245 -2.60 -10.71 13.20
N HIS A 246 -2.17 -11.41 14.25
CA HIS A 246 -2.83 -11.39 15.56
C HIS A 246 -2.76 -10.00 16.21
N VAL A 247 -1.57 -9.40 16.26
CA VAL A 247 -1.34 -8.05 16.79
C VAL A 247 -2.23 -7.03 16.07
N ALA A 248 -2.25 -7.06 14.73
CA ALA A 248 -3.07 -6.13 13.96
C ALA A 248 -4.57 -6.36 14.19
N GLY A 249 -5.01 -7.61 14.22
CA GLY A 249 -6.40 -7.96 14.52
C GLY A 249 -6.87 -7.46 15.88
N GLU A 250 -6.03 -7.60 16.92
CA GLU A 250 -6.32 -7.07 18.25
C GLU A 250 -6.41 -5.53 18.23
N VAL A 251 -5.46 -4.84 17.59
CA VAL A 251 -5.47 -3.37 17.52
C VAL A 251 -6.67 -2.85 16.75
N ILE A 252 -7.01 -3.43 15.61
CA ILE A 252 -8.17 -3.01 14.81
C ILE A 252 -9.47 -3.17 15.61
N ARG A 253 -9.61 -4.28 16.34
CA ARG A 253 -10.85 -4.62 17.04
C ARG A 253 -11.00 -3.91 18.39
N LYS A 254 -9.92 -3.81 19.17
CA LYS A 254 -9.93 -3.30 20.55
C LYS A 254 -9.31 -1.91 20.71
N LYS A 255 -8.67 -1.36 19.67
CA LYS A 255 -8.05 -0.02 19.69
C LYS A 255 -7.07 0.11 20.86
N ASP A 256 -7.27 1.09 21.74
CA ASP A 256 -6.40 1.35 22.90
C ASP A 256 -6.36 0.19 23.91
N ASP A 257 -7.41 -0.64 23.95
CA ASP A 257 -7.52 -1.80 24.83
C ASP A 257 -6.90 -3.07 24.25
N ALA A 258 -6.12 -2.94 23.17
CA ALA A 258 -5.51 -4.08 22.49
C ALA A 258 -4.38 -4.68 23.33
N LEU A 259 -4.51 -5.99 23.61
CA LEU A 259 -3.60 -6.77 24.43
C LEU A 259 -3.03 -7.93 23.62
N LEU A 260 -1.75 -8.23 23.85
CA LEU A 260 -1.12 -9.45 23.39
C LEU A 260 -1.17 -10.47 24.50
N GLU A 261 -1.79 -11.61 24.24
CA GLU A 261 -1.91 -12.68 25.20
C GLU A 261 -0.68 -13.61 25.18
N LYS A 262 -0.17 -13.95 26.37
CA LYS A 262 1.04 -14.78 26.54
C LYS A 262 0.88 -16.16 25.93
N HIS A 263 -0.32 -16.75 26.05
CA HIS A 263 -0.61 -18.07 25.50
C HIS A 263 -0.45 -18.10 23.97
N THR A 264 -0.84 -17.02 23.27
CA THR A 264 -0.68 -16.94 21.80
C THR A 264 0.80 -17.00 21.41
N ILE A 265 1.67 -16.36 22.20
CA ILE A 265 3.12 -16.39 21.96
C ILE A 265 3.70 -17.79 22.25
N ILE A 266 3.28 -18.43 23.34
CA ILE A 266 3.69 -19.81 23.67
C ILE A 266 3.28 -20.77 22.55
N ASP A 267 2.04 -20.68 22.06
CA ASP A 267 1.53 -21.57 21.02
C ASP A 267 2.33 -21.46 19.73
N ILE A 268 2.66 -20.23 19.31
CA ILE A 268 3.48 -20.00 18.12
C ILE A 268 4.93 -20.44 18.35
N LEU A 269 5.49 -20.19 19.55
CA LEU A 269 6.84 -20.60 19.89
C LEU A 269 7.01 -22.13 19.85
N ASN A 270 6.01 -22.88 20.32
CA ASN A 270 6.00 -24.35 20.28
C ASN A 270 6.00 -24.93 18.85
N GLN A 271 5.62 -24.14 17.85
CA GLN A 271 5.66 -24.51 16.43
C GLN A 271 6.97 -24.10 15.76
N CYS A 272 7.79 -23.27 16.41
CA CYS A 272 9.04 -22.81 15.84
C CYS A 272 10.09 -23.90 15.81
N LYS A 273 10.96 -23.84 14.80
CA LYS A 273 12.16 -24.68 14.77
C LYS A 273 13.08 -24.31 15.95
N PRO A 274 13.62 -25.30 16.68
CA PRO A 274 14.62 -25.05 17.72
C PRO A 274 15.77 -24.20 17.18
N ASP A 275 16.21 -23.22 17.98
CA ASP A 275 17.30 -22.28 17.65
C ASP A 275 17.12 -21.43 16.38
N GLY A 276 15.94 -21.47 15.75
CA GLY A 276 15.59 -20.68 14.59
C GLY A 276 15.62 -19.18 14.88
N ARG A 277 15.93 -18.36 13.87
CA ARG A 277 16.01 -16.90 14.03
C ARG A 277 14.68 -16.31 14.48
N VAL A 278 13.56 -16.83 13.95
CA VAL A 278 12.21 -16.44 14.39
C VAL A 278 11.95 -16.87 15.83
N ALA A 279 12.31 -18.10 16.20
CA ALA A 279 12.16 -18.62 17.57
C ALA A 279 12.86 -17.74 18.62
N LYS A 280 14.06 -17.24 18.31
CA LYS A 280 14.83 -16.34 19.18
C LYS A 280 14.07 -15.04 19.44
N VAL A 281 13.62 -14.37 18.38
CA VAL A 281 12.89 -13.11 18.52
C VAL A 281 11.53 -13.32 19.22
N ILE A 282 10.87 -14.45 19.01
CA ILE A 282 9.61 -14.78 19.72
C ILE A 282 9.87 -15.07 21.20
N THR A 283 10.99 -15.72 21.53
CA THR A 283 11.44 -15.87 22.93
C THR A 283 11.67 -14.50 23.57
N ASP A 284 12.24 -13.54 22.84
CA ASP A 284 12.41 -12.17 23.33
C ASP A 284 11.06 -11.50 23.59
N ILE A 285 10.06 -11.69 22.70
CA ILE A 285 8.68 -11.23 22.94
C ILE A 285 8.10 -11.88 24.21
N TYR A 286 8.30 -13.19 24.39
CA TYR A 286 7.84 -13.93 25.57
C TYR A 286 8.46 -13.39 26.87
N ALA A 287 9.73 -12.97 26.83
CA ALA A 287 10.42 -12.40 27.98
C ALA A 287 9.90 -11.02 28.39
N LEU A 288 9.16 -10.31 27.52
CA LEU A 288 8.54 -9.02 27.84
C LEU A 288 7.34 -9.14 28.79
N PHE A 289 6.80 -10.34 28.99
CA PHE A 289 5.66 -10.55 29.90
C PHE A 289 6.14 -10.57 31.35
N PRO A 290 5.63 -9.68 32.22
CA PRO A 290 5.92 -9.74 33.65
C PRO A 290 5.55 -11.11 34.24
N HIS A 291 6.23 -11.50 35.33
CA HIS A 291 6.17 -12.86 35.91
C HIS A 291 4.75 -13.41 36.15
N GLU A 292 3.77 -12.54 36.44
CA GLU A 292 2.39 -12.92 36.75
C GLU A 292 1.36 -12.40 35.72
N CYS A 293 1.81 -11.70 34.69
CA CYS A 293 0.92 -11.11 33.69
C CYS A 293 0.63 -12.10 32.57
N ALA A 294 -0.66 -12.34 32.33
CA ALA A 294 -1.14 -13.16 31.21
C ALA A 294 -1.11 -12.40 29.87
N SER A 295 -1.03 -11.08 29.90
CA SER A 295 -1.05 -10.23 28.71
C SER A 295 -0.23 -8.96 28.89
N ILE A 296 0.11 -8.31 27.77
CA ILE A 296 0.78 -7.00 27.74
C ILE A 296 0.07 -6.09 26.72
N HIS A 297 0.12 -4.77 26.93
CA HIS A 297 -0.44 -3.82 25.97
C HIS A 297 0.35 -3.83 24.65
N LEU A 298 -0.38 -3.75 23.53
CA LEU A 298 0.18 -3.67 22.18
C LEU A 298 0.65 -2.26 21.84
N LEU A 299 -0.22 -1.28 22.07
CA LEU A 299 0.03 0.12 21.79
C LEU A 299 0.79 0.78 22.94
N ASN A 300 1.54 1.84 22.62
CA ASN A 300 2.44 2.53 23.54
C ASN A 300 3.53 1.64 24.19
N ASN A 301 3.69 0.40 23.74
CA ASN A 301 4.71 -0.53 24.21
C ASN A 301 5.98 -0.45 23.35
N GLY A 302 6.95 0.33 23.81
CA GLY A 302 8.22 0.56 23.11
C GLY A 302 9.04 -0.71 22.91
N ASP A 303 9.14 -1.54 23.93
CA ASP A 303 9.96 -2.75 23.92
C ASP A 303 9.38 -3.78 22.95
N LEU A 304 8.08 -4.04 23.04
CA LEU A 304 7.39 -4.92 22.10
C LEU A 304 7.51 -4.40 20.66
N SER A 305 7.33 -3.09 20.45
CA SER A 305 7.47 -2.51 19.11
C SER A 305 8.89 -2.65 18.55
N ASN A 306 9.92 -2.65 19.39
CA ASN A 306 11.31 -2.86 18.95
C ASN A 306 11.53 -4.32 18.55
N THR A 307 11.06 -5.27 19.35
CA THR A 307 11.16 -6.71 19.05
C THR A 307 10.34 -7.08 17.82
N LEU A 308 9.14 -6.53 17.65
CA LEU A 308 8.34 -6.70 16.43
C LEU A 308 9.05 -6.13 15.19
N ARG A 309 9.77 -5.01 15.31
CA ARG A 309 10.59 -4.49 14.19
C ARG A 309 11.70 -5.47 13.81
N GLU A 310 12.35 -6.09 14.79
CA GLU A 310 13.36 -7.12 14.52
C GLU A 310 12.75 -8.33 13.81
N LEU A 311 11.56 -8.77 14.24
CA LEU A 311 10.81 -9.83 13.58
C LEU A 311 10.45 -9.45 12.13
N ALA A 312 10.03 -8.20 11.88
CA ALA A 312 9.71 -7.70 10.54
C ALA A 312 10.93 -7.66 9.62
N HIS A 313 12.15 -7.56 10.16
CA HIS A 313 13.39 -7.63 9.38
C HIS A 313 13.73 -9.03 8.87
N ILE A 314 13.09 -10.08 9.39
CA ILE A 314 13.31 -11.47 8.95
C ILE A 314 12.43 -11.81 7.73
N LEU A 315 11.27 -11.17 7.61
CA LEU A 315 10.25 -11.50 6.59
C LEU A 315 10.56 -11.15 5.12
N PRO A 316 11.48 -10.24 4.73
CA PRO A 316 11.62 -9.82 3.33
C PRO A 316 11.84 -10.93 2.31
N SER A 317 12.69 -11.92 2.61
CA SER A 317 12.98 -13.02 1.68
C SER A 317 11.75 -13.90 1.46
N TYR A 318 10.99 -14.18 2.51
CA TYR A 318 9.73 -14.93 2.44
C TYR A 318 8.69 -14.19 1.61
N LEU A 319 8.51 -12.89 1.86
CA LEU A 319 7.58 -12.05 1.12
C LEU A 319 7.95 -11.94 -0.34
N SER A 320 9.24 -11.71 -0.65
CA SER A 320 9.73 -11.65 -2.03
C SER A 320 9.47 -12.96 -2.77
N SER A 321 9.73 -14.11 -2.15
CA SER A 321 9.46 -15.41 -2.76
C SER A 321 7.97 -15.62 -3.04
N ALA A 322 7.09 -15.35 -2.08
CA ALA A 322 5.64 -15.50 -2.29
C ALA A 322 5.11 -14.53 -3.35
N ASN A 323 5.54 -13.28 -3.31
CA ASN A 323 5.15 -12.27 -4.28
C ASN A 323 5.64 -12.60 -5.69
N ASN A 324 6.80 -13.25 -5.84
CA ASN A 324 7.24 -13.75 -7.15
C ASN A 324 6.34 -14.88 -7.67
N THR A 325 5.87 -15.78 -6.80
CA THR A 325 4.90 -16.81 -7.20
C THR A 325 3.60 -16.18 -7.68
N ILE A 326 3.07 -15.20 -6.95
CA ILE A 326 1.85 -14.48 -7.33
C ILE A 326 2.06 -13.69 -8.63
N ALA A 327 3.22 -13.05 -8.80
CA ALA A 327 3.53 -12.32 -10.02
C ALA A 327 3.51 -13.23 -11.26
N ASN A 328 4.02 -14.45 -11.15
CA ASN A 328 3.96 -15.45 -12.21
C ASN A 328 2.52 -15.91 -12.50
N GLU A 329 1.68 -16.05 -11.46
CA GLU A 329 0.25 -16.35 -11.65
C GLU A 329 -0.46 -15.24 -12.40
N ILE A 330 -0.21 -13.97 -12.05
CA ILE A 330 -0.75 -12.81 -12.77
C ILE A 330 -0.24 -12.77 -14.21
N GLU A 331 1.05 -13.04 -14.44
CA GLU A 331 1.61 -13.09 -15.79
C GLU A 331 0.90 -14.12 -16.68
N ASN A 332 0.50 -15.27 -16.13
CA ASN A 332 -0.22 -16.31 -16.87
C ASN A 332 -1.67 -15.95 -17.21
N LEU A 333 -2.24 -14.87 -16.65
CA LEU A 333 -3.57 -14.38 -17.00
C LEU A 333 -3.57 -13.52 -18.28
N PHE A 334 -2.39 -13.13 -18.80
CA PHE A 334 -2.21 -12.26 -19.97
C PHE A 334 -1.35 -12.90 -21.07
#